data_AF-A0A7C2FZ69-F1
#
_entry.id   AF-A0A7C2FZ69-F1
#
_cell.length_a   1.000
_cell.length_b   1.000
_cell.length_c   1.000
_cell.angle_alpha   90.00
_cell.angle_beta   90.00
_cell.angle_gamma   90.00
#
_symmetry.space_group_name_H-M   'P 1'
#
loop_
_entity.id
_entity.type
_entity.pdbx_description
1 polymer ?
#
loop_
_entity_poly.entity_id
_entity_poly.type
_entity_poly.pdbx_seq_one_letter_code
_entity_poly.pdbx_strand_id
1 'polypeptide(L)' 'MKPKEALGLLITIIAIGIVLYAYISTGGIVKGDISVAAGVSGFILILVGPYLWLGEVPSAVKKFVEAKTGVKLEEK' A
#
# COMPACT_ATOMS: atom_id res chain seq x y z
N MET A 1 -9.25 18.85 8.33
CA MET A 1 -9.04 17.41 8.09
C MET A 1 -9.98 16.64 9.00
N LYS A 2 -10.77 15.71 8.45
CA LYS A 2 -11.56 14.78 9.25
C LYS A 2 -10.62 13.82 10.00
N PRO A 3 -10.99 13.30 11.18
CA PRO A 3 -10.15 12.36 11.93
C PRO A 3 -9.71 11.15 11.11
N LYS A 4 -10.58 10.68 10.20
CA LYS A 4 -10.31 9.58 9.28
C LYS A 4 -9.20 9.88 8.27
N GLU A 5 -9.14 11.11 7.78
CA GLU A 5 -8.14 11.56 6.82
C GLU A 5 -6.75 11.66 7.47
N ALA A 6 -6.69 12.18 8.70
CA ALA A 6 -5.45 12.22 9.47
C ALA A 6 -4.94 10.81 9.80
N LEU A 7 -5.84 9.87 10.10
CA LEU A 7 -5.50 8.47 10.37
C LEU A 7 -4.99 7.76 9.10
N GLY A 8 -5.64 8.01 7.95
CA GLY A 8 -5.19 7.50 6.65
C GLY A 8 -3.82 8.04 6.23
N LEU A 9 -3.55 9.34 6.44
CA LEU A 9 -2.23 9.94 6.24
C LEU A 9 -1.17 9.26 7.13
N LEU A 10 -1.47 9.09 8.43
CA LEU A 10 -0.54 8.49 9.39
C LEU A 10 -0.19 7.05 9.03
N ILE A 11 -1.20 6.26 8.64
CA ILE A 11 -1.02 4.88 8.15
C ILE A 11 -0.16 4.86 6.89
N THR A 12 -0.38 5.80 5.96
CA THR A 12 0.40 5.90 4.72
C THR A 12 1.88 6.18 5.01
N ILE A 13 2.18 7.10 5.94
CA ILE A 13 3.56 7.41 6.35
C ILE A 13 4.23 6.18 6.98
N ILE A 14 3.52 5.47 7.86
CA ILE A 14 4.04 4.24 8.49
C ILE A 14 4.30 3.16 7.43
N ALA A 15 3.39 2.99 6.47
CA ALA A 15 3.54 2.03 5.37
C ALA A 15 4.82 2.29 4.56
N ILE A 16 5.02 3.55 4.15
CA ILE A 16 6.22 3.95 3.40
C ILE A 16 7.48 3.70 4.22
N GLY A 17 7.46 4.02 5.52
CA GLY A 17 8.57 3.75 6.43
C GLY A 17 8.93 2.27 6.51
N ILE A 18 7.94 1.39 6.63
CA ILE A 18 8.16 -0.07 6.66
C ILE A 18 8.73 -0.57 5.34
N VAL A 19 8.19 -0.11 4.20
CA VAL A 19 8.66 -0.51 2.87
C VAL A 19 10.10 -0.05 2.64
N LEU A 20 10.44 1.19 3.00
CA LEU A 20 11.80 1.71 2.90
C LEU A 20 12.77 0.98 3.84
N TYR A 21 12.36 0.72 5.09
CA TYR A 21 13.16 -0.04 6.04
C TYR A 21 13.43 -1.46 5.53
N ALA A 22 12.42 -2.14 5.00
CA ALA A 22 12.57 -3.46 4.40
C ALA A 22 13.49 -3.43 3.19
N TYR A 23 13.38 -2.41 2.33
CA TYR A 23 14.25 -2.23 1.16
C TYR A 23 15.72 -2.02 1.56
N ILE A 24 15.98 -1.13 2.52
CA ILE A 24 17.33 -0.81 3.03
C ILE A 24 17.93 -2.02 3.75
N SER A 25 17.18 -2.65 4.66
CA SER A 25 17.65 -3.79 5.46
C SER A 25 17.97 -5.03 4.63
N THR A 26 17.37 -5.16 3.44
CA THR A 26 17.57 -6.30 2.54
C THR A 26 18.52 -5.98 1.38
N GLY A 27 19.11 -4.77 1.36
CA GLY A 27 20.06 -4.34 0.34
C GLY A 27 19.45 -4.25 -1.06
N GLY A 28 18.14 -4.02 -1.17
CA GLY A 28 17.41 -4.00 -2.44
C GLY A 28 17.14 -5.37 -3.06
N ILE A 29 17.50 -6.47 -2.40
CA ILE A 29 17.25 -7.82 -2.87
C ILE A 29 16.18 -8.46 -1.98
N VAL A 30 15.03 -8.78 -2.56
CA VAL A 30 13.95 -9.52 -1.90
C VAL A 30 14.40 -10.98 -1.69
N LYS A 31 15.26 -11.21 -0.70
CA LYS A 31 15.73 -12.55 -0.29
C LYS A 31 15.61 -12.67 1.23
N GLY A 32 14.44 -13.10 1.68
CA GLY A 32 14.19 -13.49 3.07
C GLY A 32 12.73 -13.36 3.49
N ASP A 33 12.29 -14.19 4.44
CA ASP A 33 10.95 -14.15 5.04
C ASP A 33 10.58 -12.76 5.56
N ILE A 34 11.56 -11.99 6.05
CA ILE A 34 11.35 -10.61 6.53
C ILE A 34 10.95 -9.67 5.38
N SER A 35 11.52 -9.82 4.19
CA SER A 35 11.11 -9.03 3.01
C SER A 35 9.70 -9.38 2.55
N VAL A 36 9.30 -10.65 2.67
CA VAL A 36 7.96 -11.11 2.30
C VAL A 36 6.94 -10.61 3.31
N ALA A 37 7.21 -10.73 4.61
CA ALA A 37 6.34 -10.24 5.67
C ALA A 37 6.19 -8.71 5.62
N ALA A 38 7.28 -7.97 5.44
CA ALA A 38 7.25 -6.51 5.28
C ALA A 38 6.61 -6.09 3.95
N GLY A 39 6.79 -6.90 2.89
CA GLY A 39 6.12 -6.74 1.61
C GLY A 39 4.61 -6.87 1.74
N VAL A 40 4.11 -7.94 2.35
CA VAL A 40 2.67 -8.18 2.54
C VAL A 40 2.05 -7.15 3.49
N SER A 41 2.68 -6.89 4.63
CA SER A 41 2.18 -5.94 5.63
C SER A 41 2.24 -4.50 5.11
N GLY A 42 3.35 -4.13 4.48
CA GLY A 42 3.54 -2.82 3.85
C GLY A 42 2.55 -2.61 2.70
N PHE A 43 2.29 -3.63 1.89
CA PHE A 43 1.33 -3.55 0.78
C PHE A 43 -0.10 -3.32 1.29
N ILE A 44 -0.54 -4.03 2.35
CA ILE A 44 -1.86 -3.80 2.96
C ILE A 44 -1.97 -2.36 3.47
N LEU A 45 -0.95 -1.85 4.16
CA LEU A 45 -0.97 -0.49 4.70
C LEU A 45 -0.93 0.59 3.59
N ILE A 46 -0.24 0.32 2.47
CA ILE A 46 -0.21 1.20 1.29
C ILE A 46 -1.55 1.27 0.55
N LEU A 47 -2.42 0.27 0.73
CA LEU A 47 -3.78 0.27 0.21
C LEU A 47 -4.74 0.96 1.18
N VAL A 48 -4.64 0.61 2.46
CA VAL A 48 -5.55 1.10 3.51
C VAL A 48 -5.33 2.58 3.82
N GLY A 49 -4.09 3.07 3.80
CA GLY A 49 -3.78 4.48 4.07
C GLY A 49 -4.47 5.45 3.09
N PRO A 50 -4.20 5.34 1.77
CA PRO A 50 -4.87 6.14 0.75
C PRO A 50 -6.39 5.92 0.72
N TYR A 51 -6.86 4.70 0.96
CA TYR A 51 -8.30 4.44 1.03
C TYR A 51 -8.98 5.20 2.18
N LEU A 52 -8.37 5.25 3.37
CA LEU A 52 -8.90 5.98 4.51
C LEU A 52 -8.72 7.50 4.38
N TRP A 53 -7.70 7.94 3.64
CA TRP A 53 -7.40 9.35 3.44
C TRP A 53 -8.19 9.97 2.29
N LEU A 54 -8.21 9.32 1.14
CA LEU A 54 -8.77 9.82 -0.12
C LEU A 54 -10.10 9.15 -0.48
N GLY A 55 -10.52 8.12 0.26
CA GLY A 55 -11.68 7.29 -0.09
C GLY A 55 -11.40 6.31 -1.23
N GLU A 56 -10.21 6.35 -1.82
CA GLU A 56 -9.86 5.62 -3.02
C GLU A 56 -8.59 4.79 -2.87
N VAL A 57 -8.58 3.63 -3.53
CA VAL A 57 -7.41 2.77 -3.66
C VAL A 57 -6.50 3.33 -4.74
N PRO A 58 -5.15 3.27 -4.60
CA PRO A 58 -4.23 3.80 -5.61
C PRO A 58 -4.52 3.30 -7.03
N SER A 59 -4.53 4.21 -8.01
CA SER A 59 -4.88 3.91 -9.40
C SER A 59 -3.98 2.86 -10.06
N ALA A 60 -2.72 2.76 -9.65
CA ALA A 60 -1.81 1.69 -10.08
C ALA A 60 -2.31 0.29 -9.66
N VAL A 61 -2.94 0.19 -8.49
CA VAL A 61 -3.51 -1.07 -7.98
C VAL A 61 -4.81 -1.39 -8.69
N LYS A 62 -5.69 -0.39 -8.91
CA LYS A 62 -6.88 -0.56 -9.76
C LYS A 62 -6.47 -1.15 -11.12
N LYS A 63 -5.54 -0.50 -11.83
CA LYS A 63 -5.02 -0.97 -13.13
C LYS A 63 -4.42 -2.38 -13.07
N PHE A 64 -3.70 -2.71 -12.00
CA PHE A 64 -3.15 -4.06 -11.81
C PHE A 64 -4.25 -5.11 -11.64
N VAL A 65 -5.28 -4.81 -10.83
CA VAL A 65 -6.42 -5.71 -10.63
C VAL A 65 -7.21 -5.86 -11.92
N GLU A 66 -7.53 -4.76 -12.61
CA GLU A 66 -8.21 -4.78 -13.91
C GLU A 66 -7.44 -5.60 -14.94
N ALA A 67 -6.11 -5.46 -15.00
CA ALA A 67 -5.27 -6.25 -15.89
C ALA A 67 -5.24 -7.75 -15.53
N LYS A 68 -5.39 -8.09 -14.24
CA LYS A 68 -5.34 -9.47 -13.75
C LYS A 68 -6.70 -10.18 -13.80
N THR A 69 -7.79 -9.46 -13.61
CA THR A 69 -9.16 -10.02 -13.60
C THR A 69 -9.93 -9.78 -14.90
N GLY A 70 -9.48 -8.85 -15.75
CA GLY A 70 -10.21 -8.44 -16.96
C GLY A 70 -11.49 -7.66 -16.67
N VAL A 71 -11.76 -7.32 -15.40
CA VAL A 71 -12.95 -6.60 -14.97
C VAL A 71 -12.60 -5.13 -14.76
N LYS A 72 -13.29 -4.21 -15.44
CA LYS A 72 -13.18 -2.77 -15.17
C LYS A 72 -13.80 -2.46 -13.81
N LEU A 73 -13.04 -1.81 -12.94
CA LEU A 73 -13.52 -1.39 -11.63
C LEU A 73 -14.10 0.02 -11.77
N GLU A 74 -15.41 0.12 -12.04
CA GLU A 74 -16.10 1.42 -12.10
C GLU A 74 -16.06 2.12 -10.73
N GLU A 75 -15.65 3.38 -10.72
CA GLU A 75 -15.75 4.29 -9.56
C GLU A 75 -17.22 4.46 -9.18
N LYS A 76 -17.55 4.15 -7.93
CA LYS A 76 -18.84 4.44 -7.31
C LYS A 76 -18.68 5.52 -6.24
#